data_AF-A0A2H0QW84-F1
#
_entry.id   AF-A0A2H0QW84-F1
#
_cell.length_a   1.000
_cell.length_b   1.000
_cell.length_c   1.000
_cell.angle_alpha   90.00
_cell.angle_beta   90.00
_cell.angle_gamma   90.00
#
_symmetry.space_group_name_H-M   'P 1'
#
loop_
_entity.id
_entity.type
_entity.pdbx_description
1 polymer ?
#
loop_
_entity_poly.entity_id
_entity_poly.type
_entity_poly.pdbx_seq_one_letter_code
_entity_poly.pdbx_strand_id
1 'polypeptide(L)'
;RDIDSAEAIAIKGLNIDDMQVVDDYRRLYPDGPVFSHLIGYTGIEKGNSIVGKAGLELQYEDRIRGEDGKYVFYQDARGEVLGSKLVSAPKPSEELKTTIDADLQRYFYQSLKSTLDSSGRTSGIGIALDPRNGEVLALVGFPTFDNNVFVDSSKSGERSEILNDYSRPLFNRMISGVYSPGSTIKPLVALAALREGVANTETKIFSSGVLSIPNPYNPDLPSNFLDWKAHGWVSVFSALARSSNIYFYAVGGGLPASVRSAEDLTRGQFSIDGLGI
;
A
#
# COMPACT_ATOMS: atom_id res chain seq x y z
N ARG A 1 -2.03 33.27 9.94
CA ARG A 1 -1.13 32.13 9.63
C ARG A 1 -1.18 31.93 8.13
N ASP A 2 -0.15 31.31 7.55
CA ASP A 2 -0.06 31.02 6.11
C ASP A 2 -0.09 32.25 5.20
N ILE A 3 0.45 33.39 5.67
CA ILE A 3 0.67 34.57 4.84
C ILE A 3 1.99 34.45 4.12
N ASP A 4 2.07 34.97 2.90
CA ASP A 4 3.33 34.97 2.15
C ASP A 4 4.29 36.09 2.61
N SER A 5 5.52 36.06 2.09
CA SER A 5 6.53 37.06 2.46
C SER A 5 6.13 38.50 2.10
N ALA A 6 5.36 38.70 1.03
CA ALA A 6 4.93 40.03 0.60
C ALA A 6 3.83 40.58 1.51
N GLU A 7 2.85 39.75 1.86
CA GLU A 7 1.81 40.06 2.86
C GLU A 7 2.42 40.33 4.24
N ALA A 8 3.38 39.51 4.66
CA ALA A 8 4.11 39.69 5.92
C ALA A 8 4.83 41.06 5.98
N ILE A 9 5.46 41.48 4.87
CA ILE A 9 6.11 42.79 4.77
C ILE A 9 5.06 43.91 4.80
N ALA A 10 3.96 43.76 4.07
CA ALA A 10 2.89 44.75 4.06
C ALA A 10 2.28 44.97 5.46
N ILE A 11 2.01 43.88 6.18
CA ILE A 11 1.48 43.91 7.55
C ILE A 11 2.48 44.54 8.51
N LYS A 12 3.77 44.17 8.44
CA LYS A 12 4.84 44.81 9.24
C LYS A 12 4.90 46.33 8.98
N GLY A 13 4.65 46.77 7.75
CA GLY A 13 4.62 48.19 7.37
C GLY A 13 3.46 48.99 7.94
N LEU A 14 2.37 48.35 8.39
CA LEU A 14 1.23 49.03 9.03
C LEU A 14 1.52 49.49 10.46
N ASN A 15 2.62 49.02 11.07
CA ASN A 15 3.10 49.43 12.39
C ASN A 15 2.01 49.43 13.48
N ILE A 16 1.25 48.34 13.54
CA ILE A 16 0.19 48.12 14.53
C ILE A 16 0.81 47.60 15.83
N ASP A 17 0.75 48.39 16.90
CA ASP A 17 1.44 48.13 18.18
C ASP A 17 1.15 46.73 18.75
N ASP A 18 -0.09 46.24 18.65
CA ASP A 18 -0.53 44.96 19.22
C ASP A 18 -0.37 43.76 18.26
N MET A 19 0.32 43.91 17.12
CA MET A 19 0.46 42.86 16.10
C MET A 19 1.92 42.44 15.89
N GLN A 20 2.20 41.15 16.05
CA GLN A 20 3.52 40.58 15.78
C GLN A 20 3.48 39.60 14.60
N VAL A 21 4.44 39.76 13.69
CA VAL A 21 4.66 38.83 12.57
C VAL A 21 5.89 38.00 12.89
N VAL A 22 5.68 36.70 13.06
CA VAL A 22 6.69 35.71 13.43
C VAL A 22 6.90 34.76 12.26
N ASP A 23 8.15 34.38 12.01
CA ASP A 23 8.48 33.39 11.01
C ASP A 23 7.95 32.01 11.44
N ASP A 24 7.32 31.29 10.52
CA ASP A 24 6.81 29.93 10.71
C ASP A 24 7.32 29.06 9.54
N TYR A 25 7.34 27.74 9.72
CA TYR A 25 7.71 26.82 8.65
C TYR A 25 6.49 26.05 8.18
N ARG A 26 6.47 25.75 6.88
CA ARG A 26 5.38 25.01 6.27
C ARG A 26 5.95 23.81 5.51
N ARG A 27 5.35 22.65 5.75
CA ARG A 27 5.68 21.43 5.00
C ARG A 27 5.18 21.55 3.57
N LEU A 28 6.02 21.17 2.61
CA LEU A 28 5.70 21.17 1.19
C LEU A 28 5.95 19.76 0.64
N TYR A 29 5.00 19.25 -0.14
CA TYR A 29 5.15 17.97 -0.83
C TYR A 29 5.23 18.20 -2.34
N PRO A 30 6.45 18.25 -2.91
CA PRO A 30 6.64 18.20 -4.35
C PRO A 30 6.00 16.95 -4.91
N ASP A 31 5.29 17.07 -6.05
CA ASP A 31 4.57 15.98 -6.68
C ASP A 31 3.62 15.23 -5.72
N GLY A 32 2.92 15.96 -4.83
CA GLY A 32 2.06 15.41 -3.77
C GLY A 32 1.28 14.13 -4.17
N PRO A 33 0.47 14.15 -5.25
CA PRO A 33 -0.28 12.98 -5.72
C PRO A 33 0.56 11.75 -6.07
N VAL A 34 1.83 11.91 -6.48
CA VAL A 34 2.72 10.81 -6.86
C VAL A 34 3.26 10.07 -5.64
N PHE A 35 3.53 10.81 -4.57
CA PHE A 35 4.18 10.31 -3.36
C PHE A 35 3.23 10.24 -2.16
N SER A 36 1.93 10.43 -2.38
CA SER A 36 0.94 10.74 -1.35
C SER A 36 0.86 9.71 -0.22
N HIS A 37 0.57 8.45 -0.54
CA HIS A 37 0.45 7.37 0.43
C HIS A 37 1.78 6.95 1.04
N LEU A 38 2.87 7.14 0.29
CA LEU A 38 4.22 6.80 0.73
C LEU A 38 4.67 7.80 1.79
N ILE A 39 4.78 9.08 1.42
CA ILE A 39 5.26 10.13 2.33
C ILE A 39 4.23 10.41 3.41
N GLY A 40 2.95 10.44 3.05
CA GLY A 40 1.88 10.89 3.94
C GLY A 40 1.97 12.39 4.20
N TYR A 41 1.26 12.86 5.21
CA TYR A 41 1.13 14.27 5.48
C TYR A 41 1.22 14.57 6.96
N THR A 42 1.59 15.81 7.26
CA THR A 42 1.55 16.41 8.59
C THR A 42 0.19 17.08 8.83
N GLY A 43 -0.19 17.23 10.09
CA GLY A 43 -1.37 17.97 10.52
C GLY A 43 -1.12 18.69 11.84
N ILE A 44 -2.03 19.61 12.19
CA ILE A 44 -1.90 20.42 13.40
C ILE A 44 -2.60 19.70 14.57
N GLU A 45 -1.88 19.57 15.70
CA GLU A 45 -2.38 19.07 16.98
C GLU A 45 -2.65 20.20 17.98
N LYS A 46 -3.21 19.84 19.14
CA LYS A 46 -3.42 20.78 20.25
C LYS A 46 -2.11 21.50 20.61
N GLY A 47 -2.18 22.83 20.74
CA GLY A 47 -1.01 23.65 21.00
C GLY A 47 -0.26 24.11 19.75
N ASN A 48 -0.88 24.00 18.56
CA ASN A 48 -0.32 24.44 17.27
C ASN A 48 0.92 23.66 16.78
N SER A 49 1.21 22.49 17.36
CA SER A 49 2.29 21.62 16.90
C SER A 49 1.94 20.92 15.60
N ILE A 50 2.89 20.90 14.66
CA ILE A 50 2.80 20.15 13.41
C ILE A 50 3.32 18.73 13.68
N VAL A 51 2.53 17.71 13.35
CA VAL A 51 2.87 16.30 13.57
C VAL A 51 2.52 15.45 12.36
N GLY A 52 3.28 14.40 12.09
CA GLY A 52 2.96 13.38 11.10
C GLY A 52 1.62 12.69 11.37
N LYS A 53 0.80 12.51 10.33
CA LYS A 53 -0.54 11.91 10.40
C LYS A 53 -0.70 10.66 9.54
N ALA A 54 0.16 10.46 8.55
CA ALA A 54 0.15 9.28 7.70
C ALA A 54 1.55 9.00 7.12
N GLY A 55 1.72 7.84 6.50
CA GLY A 55 2.93 7.49 5.72
C GLY A 55 4.22 7.57 6.52
N LEU A 56 5.31 7.93 5.83
CA LEU A 56 6.63 8.14 6.44
C LEU A 56 6.63 9.29 7.45
N GLU A 57 5.80 10.32 7.25
CA GLU A 57 5.66 11.44 8.20
C GLU A 57 5.24 10.92 9.58
N LEU A 58 4.25 10.03 9.65
CA LEU A 58 3.83 9.42 10.91
C LEU A 58 4.80 8.34 11.39
N GLN A 59 5.27 7.47 10.50
CA GLN A 59 6.11 6.31 10.87
C GLN A 59 7.46 6.72 11.46
N TYR A 60 8.01 7.86 11.02
CA TYR A 60 9.31 8.35 11.44
C TYR A 60 9.24 9.70 12.18
N GLU A 61 8.05 10.09 12.66
CA GLU A 61 7.80 11.33 13.41
C GLU A 61 8.89 11.59 14.47
N ASP A 62 9.17 10.60 15.33
CA ASP A 62 10.15 10.72 16.42
C ASP A 62 11.57 11.08 15.95
N ARG A 63 11.89 10.79 14.69
CA ARG A 63 13.20 11.07 14.08
C ARG A 63 13.21 12.37 13.28
N ILE A 64 12.14 12.64 12.53
CA ILE A 64 12.09 13.75 11.57
C ILE A 64 11.43 15.01 12.11
N ARG A 65 10.79 14.97 13.29
CA ARG A 65 10.19 16.15 13.91
C ARG A 65 11.24 17.10 14.50
N GLY A 66 12.34 16.55 15.01
CA GLY A 66 13.28 17.30 15.85
C GLY A 66 12.67 17.64 17.23
N GLU A 67 13.34 18.54 17.97
CA GLU A 67 12.87 19.00 19.28
C GLU A 67 12.77 20.53 19.31
N ASP A 68 11.64 21.04 19.82
CA ASP A 68 11.42 22.48 19.95
C ASP A 68 12.40 23.11 20.95
N GLY A 69 12.93 24.27 20.57
CA GLY A 69 13.68 25.14 21.47
C GLY A 69 12.77 25.86 22.45
N LYS A 70 13.35 26.40 23.53
CA LYS A 70 12.61 27.18 24.53
C LYS A 70 13.26 28.54 24.70
N TYR A 71 12.45 29.59 24.54
CA TYR A 71 12.80 30.96 24.87
C TYR A 71 11.98 31.44 26.06
N VAL A 72 12.59 32.25 26.91
CA VAL A 72 11.90 33.04 27.93
C VAL A 72 12.02 34.50 27.51
N PHE A 73 10.88 35.17 27.36
CA PHE A 73 10.81 36.60 27.07
C PHE A 73 10.54 37.35 28.38
N TYR A 74 11.28 38.42 28.62
CA TYR A 74 11.02 39.35 29.71
C TYR A 74 10.11 40.44 29.19
N GLN A 75 8.94 40.63 29.80
CA GLN A 75 7.99 41.68 29.45
C GLN A 75 7.80 42.66 30.60
N ASP A 76 7.55 43.93 30.28
CA ASP A 76 7.14 44.92 31.28
C ASP A 76 5.63 44.82 31.58
N ALA A 77 5.13 45.68 32.48
CA ALA A 77 3.71 45.70 32.85
C ALA A 77 2.76 46.11 31.71
N ARG A 78 3.29 46.60 30.58
CA ARG A 78 2.55 47.00 29.38
C ARG A 78 2.63 45.94 28.27
N GLY A 79 3.42 44.88 28.46
CA GLY A 79 3.59 43.79 27.50
C GLY A 79 4.77 43.96 26.54
N GLU A 80 5.55 45.05 26.67
CA GLU A 80 6.72 45.31 25.82
C GLU A 80 7.82 44.30 26.13
N VAL A 81 8.35 43.65 25.08
CA VAL A 81 9.42 42.65 25.22
C VAL A 81 10.75 43.36 25.49
N LEU A 82 11.21 43.33 26.75
CA LEU A 82 12.46 43.93 27.23
C LEU A 82 13.70 43.12 26.81
N GLY A 83 13.53 41.86 26.45
CA GLY A 83 14.60 40.97 26.00
C GLY A 83 14.19 39.50 26.03
N SER A 84 15.06 38.63 25.52
CA SER A 84 14.84 37.18 25.51
C SER A 84 16.06 36.41 26.00
N LYS A 85 15.82 35.24 26.57
CA LYS A 85 16.85 34.28 26.98
C LYS A 85 16.53 32.91 26.36
N LEU A 86 17.48 32.38 25.60
CA LEU A 86 17.44 31.00 25.14
C LEU A 86 17.64 30.07 26.34
N VAL A 87 16.64 29.22 26.62
CA VAL A 87 16.69 28.21 27.69
C VAL A 87 17.21 26.89 27.13
N SER A 88 16.75 26.49 25.95
CA SER A 88 17.24 25.32 25.24
C SER A 88 17.18 25.55 23.74
N ALA A 89 18.28 25.26 23.04
CA ALA A 89 18.30 25.31 21.58
C ALA A 89 17.39 24.21 21.00
N PRO A 90 16.72 24.47 19.86
CA PRO A 90 16.01 23.42 19.14
C PRO A 90 17.00 22.36 18.64
N LYS A 91 16.56 21.11 18.54
CA LYS A 91 17.32 20.07 17.84
C LYS A 91 16.74 19.87 16.45
N PRO A 92 17.59 19.89 15.40
CA PRO A 92 17.13 19.71 14.03
C PRO A 92 16.57 18.31 13.80
N SER A 93 15.65 18.21 12.84
CA SER A 93 15.15 16.93 12.33
C SER A 93 16.27 16.09 11.73
N GLU A 94 16.19 14.76 11.85
CA GLU A 94 17.01 13.86 11.05
C GLU A 94 16.56 13.87 9.58
N GLU A 95 17.52 13.84 8.64
CA GLU A 95 17.23 13.59 7.23
C GLU A 95 16.86 12.11 7.02
N LEU A 96 15.66 11.85 6.50
CA LEU A 96 15.22 10.51 6.13
C LEU A 96 15.53 10.24 4.66
N LYS A 97 16.51 9.36 4.40
CA LYS A 97 16.79 8.84 3.06
C LYS A 97 16.03 7.53 2.87
N THR A 98 15.23 7.45 1.82
CA THR A 98 14.42 6.27 1.48
C THR A 98 15.10 5.46 0.37
N THR A 99 14.62 4.25 0.15
CA THR A 99 15.04 3.37 -0.96
C THR A 99 14.28 3.67 -2.25
N ILE A 100 13.36 4.63 -2.23
CA ILE A 100 12.44 4.92 -3.32
C ILE A 100 13.19 5.66 -4.42
N ASP A 101 13.14 5.10 -5.62
CA ASP A 101 13.60 5.78 -6.82
C ASP A 101 12.48 6.71 -7.29
N ALA A 102 12.72 8.02 -7.19
CA ALA A 102 11.72 9.04 -7.48
C ALA A 102 11.27 9.02 -8.96
N ASP A 103 12.15 8.69 -9.89
CA ASP A 103 11.84 8.65 -11.31
C ASP A 103 11.05 7.38 -11.64
N LEU A 104 11.40 6.25 -11.03
CA LEU A 104 10.62 5.03 -11.12
C LEU A 104 9.22 5.20 -10.53
N GLN A 105 9.09 5.86 -9.37
CA GLN A 105 7.80 6.17 -8.75
C GLN A 105 6.92 7.00 -9.70
N ARG A 106 7.46 8.08 -10.30
CA ARG A 106 6.75 8.91 -11.27
C ARG A 106 6.33 8.11 -12.50
N TYR A 107 7.22 7.28 -13.01
CA TYR A 107 6.92 6.41 -14.15
C TYR A 107 5.81 5.40 -13.83
N PHE A 108 5.86 4.76 -12.65
CA PHE A 108 4.80 3.85 -12.19
C PHE A 108 3.46 4.58 -12.02
N TYR A 109 3.48 5.77 -11.44
CA TYR A 109 2.29 6.61 -11.28
C TYR A 109 1.62 6.89 -12.63
N GLN A 110 2.37 7.41 -13.60
CA GLN A 110 1.84 7.74 -14.93
C GLN A 110 1.37 6.49 -15.67
N SER A 111 2.14 5.41 -15.64
CA SER A 111 1.82 4.16 -16.34
C SER A 111 0.56 3.51 -15.76
N LEU A 112 0.44 3.43 -14.43
CA LEU A 112 -0.73 2.88 -13.77
C LEU A 112 -1.96 3.77 -13.98
N LYS A 113 -1.81 5.10 -13.90
CA LYS A 113 -2.90 6.04 -14.18
C LYS A 113 -3.46 5.84 -15.59
N SER A 114 -2.59 5.82 -16.59
CA SER A 114 -2.98 5.59 -17.99
C SER A 114 -3.68 4.23 -18.20
N THR A 115 -3.19 3.18 -17.53
CA THR A 115 -3.80 1.84 -17.57
C THR A 115 -5.19 1.83 -16.92
N LEU A 116 -5.36 2.51 -15.79
CA LEU A 116 -6.66 2.61 -15.11
C LEU A 116 -7.67 3.39 -15.95
N ASP A 117 -7.26 4.53 -16.50
CA ASP A 117 -8.12 5.39 -17.31
C ASP A 117 -8.57 4.67 -18.59
N SER A 118 -7.65 4.01 -19.31
CA SER A 118 -7.97 3.25 -20.52
C SER A 118 -8.81 1.99 -20.26
N SER A 119 -8.73 1.40 -19.07
CA SER A 119 -9.51 0.21 -18.68
C SER A 119 -10.83 0.54 -17.98
N GLY A 120 -11.13 1.82 -17.76
CA GLY A 120 -12.32 2.26 -17.02
C GLY A 120 -12.30 1.82 -15.55
N ARG A 121 -11.12 1.62 -14.96
CA ARG A 121 -10.93 1.23 -13.57
C ARG A 121 -10.55 2.42 -12.72
N THR A 122 -11.00 2.44 -11.47
CA THR A 122 -10.82 3.58 -10.55
C THR A 122 -9.76 3.34 -9.49
N SER A 123 -9.25 2.11 -9.36
CA SER A 123 -8.26 1.75 -8.36
C SER A 123 -7.29 0.70 -8.88
N GLY A 124 -6.06 0.77 -8.39
CA GLY A 124 -4.96 -0.10 -8.77
C GLY A 124 -3.75 0.15 -7.90
N ILE A 125 -2.84 -0.82 -7.86
CA ILE A 125 -1.62 -0.79 -7.05
C ILE A 125 -0.45 -1.24 -7.92
N GLY A 126 0.71 -0.61 -7.73
CA GLY A 126 1.98 -1.04 -8.29
C GLY A 126 3.07 -1.00 -7.22
N ILE A 127 3.84 -2.09 -7.08
CA ILE A 127 4.95 -2.19 -6.13
C ILE A 127 6.17 -2.75 -6.89
N ALA A 128 7.31 -2.09 -6.75
CA ALA A 128 8.60 -2.56 -7.25
C ALA A 128 9.54 -2.83 -6.08
N LEU A 129 10.08 -4.04 -6.03
CA LEU A 129 11.01 -4.50 -5.01
C LEU A 129 12.33 -4.94 -5.65
N ASP A 130 13.45 -4.68 -4.98
CA ASP A 130 14.70 -5.36 -5.29
C ASP A 130 14.71 -6.73 -4.59
N PRO A 131 14.67 -7.85 -5.33
CA PRO A 131 14.61 -9.18 -4.73
C PRO A 131 15.90 -9.60 -4.01
N ARG A 132 17.01 -8.86 -4.19
CA ARG A 132 18.31 -9.18 -3.59
C ARG A 132 18.40 -8.75 -2.12
N ASN A 133 17.71 -7.68 -1.75
CA ASN A 133 17.79 -7.06 -0.42
C ASN A 133 16.43 -6.66 0.17
N GLY A 134 15.34 -6.77 -0.59
CA GLY A 134 13.99 -6.43 -0.15
C GLY A 134 13.67 -4.93 -0.17
N GLU A 135 14.53 -4.09 -0.74
CA GLU A 135 14.28 -2.66 -0.83
C GLU A 135 13.04 -2.35 -1.68
N VAL A 136 12.23 -1.40 -1.22
CA VAL A 136 11.09 -0.89 -1.99
C VAL A 136 11.57 0.25 -2.86
N LEU A 137 11.51 0.06 -4.17
CA LEU A 137 11.97 1.04 -5.16
C LEU A 137 10.84 1.96 -5.61
N ALA A 138 9.60 1.46 -5.66
CA ALA A 138 8.40 2.25 -5.93
C ALA A 138 7.17 1.61 -5.28
N LEU A 139 6.25 2.44 -4.80
CA LEU A 139 5.01 2.06 -4.12
C LEU A 139 3.90 3.05 -4.50
N VAL A 140 3.05 2.67 -5.44
CA VAL A 140 1.99 3.54 -6.00
C VAL A 140 0.63 2.89 -5.81
N GLY A 141 -0.36 3.69 -5.42
CA GLY A 141 -1.76 3.26 -5.33
C GLY A 141 -2.74 4.34 -5.79
N PHE A 142 -3.84 3.88 -6.39
CA PHE A 142 -4.97 4.71 -6.77
C PHE A 142 -6.26 4.26 -6.08
N PRO A 143 -7.19 5.20 -5.78
CA PRO A 143 -7.08 6.65 -5.97
C PRO A 143 -6.04 7.30 -5.05
N THR A 144 -5.46 8.41 -5.52
CA THR A 144 -4.47 9.24 -4.81
C THR A 144 -5.08 10.56 -4.34
N PHE A 145 -4.31 11.38 -3.63
CA PHE A 145 -4.68 12.72 -3.17
C PHE A 145 -3.44 13.63 -3.15
N ASP A 146 -3.62 14.95 -3.17
CA ASP A 146 -2.52 15.88 -2.93
C ASP A 146 -2.34 16.10 -1.42
N ASN A 147 -1.17 15.77 -0.88
CA ASN A 147 -0.89 15.88 0.55
C ASN A 147 -0.87 17.33 1.04
N ASN A 148 -0.63 18.29 0.14
CA ASN A 148 -0.56 19.71 0.48
C ASN A 148 -1.92 20.24 1.01
N VAL A 149 -3.04 19.58 0.68
CA VAL A 149 -4.39 19.95 1.19
C VAL A 149 -4.52 19.83 2.72
N PHE A 150 -3.69 18.99 3.35
CA PHE A 150 -3.69 18.80 4.81
C PHE A 150 -2.79 19.79 5.55
N VAL A 151 -1.88 20.44 4.82
CA VAL A 151 -1.00 21.47 5.37
C VAL A 151 -1.57 22.86 5.13
N ASP A 152 -2.21 23.08 3.98
CA ASP A 152 -2.83 24.36 3.65
C ASP A 152 -4.14 24.58 4.40
N SER A 153 -4.21 25.61 5.24
CA SER A 153 -5.45 25.96 5.94
C SER A 153 -6.54 26.51 5.02
N SER A 154 -6.17 27.08 3.86
CA SER A 154 -7.13 27.61 2.88
C SER A 154 -7.86 26.52 2.08
N LYS A 155 -7.32 25.29 2.06
CA LYS A 155 -7.86 24.15 1.29
C LYS A 155 -8.87 23.29 2.06
N SER A 156 -9.64 23.90 2.96
CA SER A 156 -10.63 23.17 3.76
C SER A 156 -11.71 22.48 2.90
N GLY A 157 -12.07 23.07 1.76
CA GLY A 157 -13.01 22.48 0.78
C GLY A 157 -12.46 21.18 0.17
N GLU A 158 -11.29 21.25 -0.49
CA GLU A 158 -10.59 20.09 -1.08
C GLU A 158 -10.36 18.98 -0.04
N ARG A 159 -9.97 19.37 1.18
CA ARG A 159 -9.79 18.42 2.29
C ARG A 159 -11.10 17.70 2.64
N SER A 160 -12.22 18.43 2.69
CA SER A 160 -13.53 17.86 2.95
C SER A 160 -13.96 16.88 1.84
N GLU A 161 -13.69 17.21 0.58
CA GLU A 161 -13.97 16.33 -0.56
C GLU A 161 -13.21 15.01 -0.43
N ILE A 162 -11.90 15.06 -0.17
CA ILE A 162 -11.04 13.88 0.00
C ILE A 162 -11.48 13.01 1.19
N LEU A 163 -11.87 13.62 2.31
CA LEU A 163 -12.32 12.91 3.50
C LEU A 163 -13.67 12.21 3.31
N ASN A 164 -14.54 12.79 2.48
CA ASN A 164 -15.88 12.26 2.21
C ASN A 164 -15.97 11.44 0.91
N ASP A 165 -14.88 11.29 0.18
CA ASP A 165 -14.84 10.55 -1.07
C ASP A 165 -15.09 9.04 -0.84
N TYR A 166 -16.13 8.52 -1.50
CA TYR A 166 -16.54 7.11 -1.45
C TYR A 166 -15.42 6.16 -1.90
N SER A 167 -14.54 6.62 -2.79
CA SER A 167 -13.38 5.88 -3.29
C SER A 167 -12.24 5.79 -2.27
N ARG A 168 -12.34 6.44 -1.11
CA ARG A 168 -11.36 6.38 0.01
C ARG A 168 -9.91 6.60 -0.44
N PRO A 169 -9.57 7.79 -0.97
CA PRO A 169 -8.21 8.12 -1.45
C PRO A 169 -7.16 8.09 -0.34
N LEU A 170 -7.52 8.33 0.93
CA LEU A 170 -6.56 8.26 2.04
C LEU A 170 -6.18 6.83 2.47
N PHE A 171 -6.93 5.83 2.01
CA PHE A 171 -6.66 4.44 2.38
C PHE A 171 -5.46 3.91 1.61
N ASN A 172 -4.38 3.59 2.33
CA ASN A 172 -3.19 2.96 1.76
C ASN A 172 -3.48 1.49 1.41
N ARG A 173 -3.99 1.29 0.19
CA ARG A 173 -4.31 -0.03 -0.38
C ARG A 173 -3.10 -0.95 -0.56
N MET A 174 -1.90 -0.39 -0.72
CA MET A 174 -0.68 -1.15 -0.97
C MET A 174 -0.24 -1.94 0.25
N ILE A 175 -0.45 -1.37 1.45
CA ILE A 175 -0.04 -1.95 2.73
C ILE A 175 -1.23 -2.58 3.45
N SER A 176 -2.37 -1.88 3.49
CA SER A 176 -3.53 -2.27 4.29
C SER A 176 -4.63 -2.96 3.49
N GLY A 177 -4.50 -3.01 2.16
CA GLY A 177 -5.49 -3.66 1.30
C GLY A 177 -5.42 -5.19 1.43
N VAL A 178 -6.58 -5.81 1.63
CA VAL A 178 -6.71 -7.27 1.68
C VAL A 178 -7.38 -7.74 0.40
N TYR A 179 -6.68 -8.59 -0.35
CA TYR A 179 -7.13 -9.12 -1.63
C TYR A 179 -6.91 -10.63 -1.65
N SER A 180 -7.82 -11.37 -2.29
CA SER A 180 -7.57 -12.76 -2.61
C SER A 180 -6.41 -12.83 -3.61
N PRO A 181 -5.29 -13.53 -3.31
CA PRO A 181 -4.14 -13.59 -4.21
C PRO A 181 -4.48 -14.26 -5.55
N GLY A 182 -5.53 -15.12 -5.55
CA GLY A 182 -5.94 -15.85 -6.74
C GLY A 182 -4.79 -16.72 -7.24
N SER A 183 -4.52 -16.70 -8.55
CA SER A 183 -3.51 -17.57 -9.15
C SER A 183 -2.06 -17.19 -8.83
N THR A 184 -1.80 -16.02 -8.24
CA THR A 184 -0.41 -15.61 -7.91
C THR A 184 0.21 -16.44 -6.81
N ILE A 185 -0.59 -17.18 -6.02
CA ILE A 185 -0.10 -18.09 -4.97
C ILE A 185 0.42 -19.43 -5.52
N LYS A 186 0.03 -19.80 -6.74
CA LYS A 186 0.29 -21.12 -7.34
C LYS A 186 1.79 -21.51 -7.37
N PRO A 187 2.75 -20.61 -7.67
CA PRO A 187 4.16 -20.95 -7.57
C PRO A 187 4.59 -21.42 -6.17
N LEU A 188 4.05 -20.81 -5.10
CA LEU A 188 4.34 -21.20 -3.73
C LEU A 188 3.73 -22.58 -3.41
N VAL A 189 2.48 -22.82 -3.82
CA VAL A 189 1.82 -24.12 -3.67
C VAL A 189 2.56 -25.22 -4.44
N ALA A 190 3.01 -24.93 -5.67
CA ALA A 190 3.81 -25.85 -6.46
C ALA A 190 5.13 -26.21 -5.75
N LEU A 191 5.83 -25.21 -5.20
CA LEU A 191 7.06 -25.44 -4.45
C LEU A 191 6.80 -26.34 -3.23
N ALA A 192 5.74 -26.08 -2.46
CA ALA A 192 5.36 -26.90 -1.32
C ALA A 192 5.02 -28.34 -1.74
N ALA A 193 4.21 -28.52 -2.79
CA ALA A 193 3.83 -29.85 -3.28
C ALA A 193 5.04 -30.69 -3.73
N LEU A 194 6.03 -30.05 -4.36
CA LEU A 194 7.28 -30.71 -4.76
C LEU A 194 8.18 -31.02 -3.56
N ARG A 195 8.23 -30.12 -2.57
CA ARG A 195 9.05 -30.29 -1.35
C ARG A 195 8.53 -31.39 -0.45
N GLU A 196 7.21 -31.45 -0.27
CA GLU A 196 6.53 -32.46 0.56
C GLU A 196 6.33 -33.79 -0.17
N GLY A 197 6.72 -33.88 -1.46
CA GLY A 197 6.58 -35.10 -2.26
C GLY A 197 5.13 -35.46 -2.63
N VAL A 198 4.17 -34.56 -2.38
CA VAL A 198 2.76 -34.67 -2.79
C VAL A 198 2.65 -34.81 -4.32
N ALA A 199 3.54 -34.14 -5.05
CA ALA A 199 3.73 -34.31 -6.48
C ALA A 199 5.23 -34.24 -6.83
N ASN A 200 5.61 -34.76 -7.99
CA ASN A 200 6.92 -34.55 -8.59
C ASN A 200 6.77 -33.90 -9.98
N THR A 201 7.89 -33.63 -10.65
CA THR A 201 7.90 -32.96 -11.96
C THR A 201 7.20 -33.75 -13.07
N GLU A 202 7.09 -35.06 -12.92
CA GLU A 202 6.43 -35.98 -13.86
C GLU A 202 4.97 -36.26 -13.51
N THR A 203 4.51 -35.89 -12.30
CA THR A 203 3.11 -36.03 -11.89
C THR A 203 2.21 -35.23 -12.84
N LYS A 204 1.30 -35.94 -13.53
CA LYS A 204 0.32 -35.36 -14.44
C LYS A 204 -1.09 -35.52 -13.88
N ILE A 205 -1.87 -34.45 -13.94
CA ILE A 205 -3.27 -34.41 -13.53
C ILE A 205 -4.10 -34.01 -14.73
N PHE A 206 -5.20 -34.72 -14.96
CA PHE A 206 -6.13 -34.39 -16.04
C PHE A 206 -7.09 -33.28 -15.60
N SER A 207 -7.02 -32.13 -16.27
CA SER A 207 -7.97 -31.03 -16.09
C SER A 207 -9.03 -31.07 -17.21
N SER A 208 -10.20 -31.61 -16.87
CA SER A 208 -11.41 -31.65 -17.72
C SER A 208 -12.14 -30.31 -17.78
N GLY A 209 -11.73 -29.32 -16.96
CA GLY A 209 -12.43 -28.04 -16.77
C GLY A 209 -13.33 -28.00 -15.52
N VAL A 210 -13.72 -29.15 -14.97
CA VAL A 210 -14.46 -29.24 -13.71
C VAL A 210 -13.98 -30.42 -12.86
N LEU A 211 -13.73 -30.17 -11.58
CA LEU A 211 -13.48 -31.19 -10.57
C LEU A 211 -14.73 -31.31 -9.69
N SER A 212 -15.43 -32.44 -9.80
CA SER A 212 -16.63 -32.73 -9.01
C SER A 212 -16.27 -33.59 -7.80
N ILE A 213 -16.45 -33.05 -6.60
CA ILE A 213 -16.20 -33.75 -5.34
C ILE A 213 -17.55 -34.10 -4.70
N PRO A 214 -17.79 -35.36 -4.30
CA PRO A 214 -19.00 -35.73 -3.57
C PRO A 214 -19.18 -34.88 -2.33
N ASN A 215 -20.37 -34.31 -2.15
CA ASN A 215 -20.67 -33.50 -0.99
C ASN A 215 -21.09 -34.42 0.17
N PRO A 216 -20.36 -34.43 1.30
CA PRO A 216 -20.65 -35.34 2.41
C PRO A 216 -21.98 -35.06 3.10
N TYR A 217 -22.55 -33.86 2.94
CA TYR A 217 -23.82 -33.46 3.55
C TYR A 217 -25.02 -33.60 2.61
N ASN A 218 -24.78 -33.66 1.29
CA ASN A 218 -25.84 -33.85 0.29
C ASN A 218 -25.29 -34.62 -0.93
N PRO A 219 -25.36 -35.95 -0.94
CA PRO A 219 -24.81 -36.78 -2.01
C PRO A 219 -25.39 -36.51 -3.40
N ASP A 220 -26.62 -35.99 -3.49
CA ASP A 220 -27.27 -35.66 -4.77
C ASP A 220 -26.75 -34.34 -5.37
N LEU A 221 -25.97 -33.56 -4.61
CA LEU A 221 -25.47 -32.25 -5.02
C LEU A 221 -23.95 -32.15 -4.81
N PRO A 222 -23.11 -32.65 -5.74
CA PRO A 222 -21.67 -32.59 -5.63
C PRO A 222 -21.14 -31.14 -5.68
N SER A 223 -20.02 -30.92 -4.99
CA SER A 223 -19.30 -29.65 -5.05
C SER A 223 -18.44 -29.60 -6.31
N ASN A 224 -18.74 -28.65 -7.19
CA ASN A 224 -18.03 -28.48 -8.45
C ASN A 224 -16.99 -27.35 -8.34
N PHE A 225 -15.73 -27.68 -8.56
CA PHE A 225 -14.62 -26.74 -8.60
C PHE A 225 -14.16 -26.53 -10.04
N LEU A 226 -14.25 -25.30 -10.53
CA LEU A 226 -14.03 -24.98 -11.93
C LEU A 226 -12.58 -24.61 -12.24
N ASP A 227 -12.13 -25.02 -13.41
CA ASP A 227 -11.00 -24.43 -14.11
C ASP A 227 -11.52 -23.39 -15.12
N TRP A 228 -10.67 -22.45 -15.52
CA TRP A 228 -11.07 -21.42 -16.49
C TRP A 228 -11.20 -21.96 -17.93
N LYS A 229 -10.65 -23.17 -18.17
CA LYS A 229 -10.89 -24.01 -19.35
C LYS A 229 -10.47 -25.45 -19.07
N ALA A 230 -10.84 -26.38 -19.96
CA ALA A 230 -10.22 -27.70 -19.98
C ALA A 230 -8.76 -27.60 -20.48
N HIS A 231 -7.81 -28.16 -19.73
CA HIS A 231 -6.39 -28.15 -20.10
C HIS A 231 -5.84 -29.51 -20.53
N GLY A 232 -6.61 -30.58 -20.32
CA GLY A 232 -6.17 -31.95 -20.49
C GLY A 232 -5.10 -32.32 -19.46
N TRP A 233 -4.16 -33.17 -19.84
CA TRP A 233 -3.06 -33.59 -18.96
C TRP A 233 -2.07 -32.45 -18.72
N VAL A 234 -1.92 -32.04 -17.47
CA VAL A 234 -1.00 -30.99 -17.04
C VAL A 234 -0.02 -31.50 -15.97
N SER A 235 1.26 -31.19 -16.15
CA SER A 235 2.29 -31.34 -15.11
C SER A 235 2.41 -30.03 -14.32
N VAL A 236 3.23 -30.00 -13.26
CA VAL A 236 3.45 -28.76 -12.48
C VAL A 236 3.88 -27.58 -13.37
N PHE A 237 4.74 -27.83 -14.37
CA PHE A 237 5.22 -26.79 -15.28
C PHE A 237 4.10 -26.25 -16.18
N SER A 238 3.30 -27.12 -16.81
CA SER A 238 2.22 -26.69 -17.68
C SER A 238 1.01 -26.15 -16.89
N ALA A 239 0.80 -26.64 -15.66
CA ALA A 239 -0.20 -26.11 -14.74
C ALA A 239 0.13 -24.67 -14.31
N LEU A 240 1.41 -24.36 -14.02
CA LEU A 240 1.85 -22.98 -13.77
C LEU A 240 1.71 -22.12 -15.03
N ALA A 241 2.21 -22.59 -16.18
CA ALA A 241 2.17 -21.83 -17.43
C ALA A 241 0.75 -21.51 -17.91
N ARG A 242 -0.21 -22.38 -17.62
CA ARG A 242 -1.63 -22.23 -18.03
C ARG A 242 -2.54 -21.86 -16.87
N SER A 243 -1.98 -21.67 -15.68
CA SER A 243 -2.75 -21.39 -14.46
C SER A 243 -3.91 -22.38 -14.23
N SER A 244 -3.71 -23.68 -14.40
CA SER A 244 -4.78 -24.69 -14.25
C SER A 244 -5.23 -24.78 -12.79
N ASN A 245 -6.48 -24.46 -12.50
CA ASN A 245 -7.01 -24.54 -11.13
C ASN A 245 -7.07 -25.99 -10.64
N ILE A 246 -7.48 -26.94 -11.48
CA ILE A 246 -7.69 -28.33 -11.07
C ILE A 246 -6.40 -28.99 -10.59
N TYR A 247 -5.27 -28.72 -11.24
CA TYR A 247 -3.97 -29.20 -10.75
C TYR A 247 -3.71 -28.72 -9.32
N PHE A 248 -3.97 -27.44 -9.04
CA PHE A 248 -3.74 -26.84 -7.72
C PHE A 248 -4.79 -27.22 -6.67
N TYR A 249 -6.03 -27.50 -7.06
CA TYR A 249 -7.01 -28.12 -6.15
C TYR A 249 -6.56 -29.51 -5.73
N ALA A 250 -6.08 -30.31 -6.69
CA ALA A 250 -5.64 -31.67 -6.44
C ALA A 250 -4.38 -31.72 -5.55
N VAL A 251 -3.36 -30.89 -5.81
CA VAL A 251 -2.16 -30.88 -4.94
C VAL A 251 -2.35 -30.11 -3.63
N GLY A 252 -3.35 -29.23 -3.53
CA GLY A 252 -3.70 -28.53 -2.30
C GLY A 252 -4.56 -29.39 -1.37
N GLY A 253 -5.76 -29.75 -1.81
CA GLY A 253 -6.76 -30.47 -1.01
C GLY A 253 -6.81 -31.98 -1.24
N GLY A 254 -6.05 -32.51 -2.19
CA GLY A 254 -6.02 -33.92 -2.52
C GLY A 254 -7.09 -34.35 -3.54
N LEU A 255 -7.00 -35.59 -4.01
CA LEU A 255 -7.99 -36.21 -4.89
C LEU A 255 -8.65 -37.41 -4.19
N PRO A 256 -9.97 -37.37 -3.90
CA PRO A 256 -10.67 -38.49 -3.31
C PRO A 256 -10.63 -39.72 -4.22
N ALA A 257 -10.61 -40.91 -3.62
CA ALA A 257 -10.62 -42.16 -4.38
C ALA A 257 -11.85 -42.32 -5.29
N SER A 258 -12.96 -41.69 -4.94
CA SER A 258 -14.24 -41.72 -5.66
C SER A 258 -14.26 -40.85 -6.93
N VAL A 259 -13.28 -39.97 -7.15
CA VAL A 259 -13.23 -39.07 -8.32
C VAL A 259 -12.33 -39.66 -9.43
N ARG A 260 -11.85 -40.88 -9.25
CA ARG A 260 -10.95 -41.58 -10.18
C ARG A 260 -11.75 -42.17 -11.34
N SER A 261 -11.35 -41.90 -12.58
CA SER A 261 -11.80 -42.68 -13.74
C SER A 261 -10.93 -43.95 -13.91
N ALA A 262 -11.46 -44.96 -14.62
CA ALA A 262 -10.71 -46.18 -14.92
C ALA A 262 -9.48 -45.93 -15.81
N GLU A 263 -9.49 -44.84 -16.60
CA GLU A 263 -8.33 -44.42 -17.41
C GLU A 263 -7.23 -43.82 -16.54
N ASP A 264 -7.59 -43.13 -15.46
CA ASP A 264 -6.62 -42.58 -14.52
C ASP A 264 -5.76 -43.71 -13.95
N LEU A 265 -6.36 -44.83 -13.51
CA LEU A 265 -5.73 -46.02 -12.91
C LEU A 265 -4.59 -46.66 -13.72
N THR A 266 -4.46 -46.35 -15.02
CA THR A 266 -3.48 -46.99 -15.91
C THR A 266 -2.13 -46.28 -16.02
N ARG A 267 -1.97 -45.06 -15.46
CA ARG A 267 -0.78 -44.20 -15.69
C ARG A 267 0.14 -43.96 -14.49
N GLY A 268 -0.06 -44.67 -13.37
CA GLY A 268 0.95 -44.84 -12.33
C GLY A 268 1.21 -43.63 -11.41
N GLN A 269 0.25 -43.27 -10.56
CA GLN A 269 0.40 -42.90 -9.14
C GLN A 269 -0.96 -42.44 -8.61
N PHE A 270 -1.49 -43.12 -7.59
CA PHE A 270 -2.94 -43.19 -7.35
C PHE A 270 -3.46 -42.64 -6.02
N SER A 271 -2.72 -41.78 -5.35
CA SER A 271 -3.30 -40.89 -4.35
C SER A 271 -2.46 -39.64 -4.30
N ILE A 272 -3.11 -38.49 -4.50
CA ILE A 272 -2.55 -37.21 -4.11
C ILE A 272 -3.31 -36.88 -2.84
N ASP A 273 -2.67 -37.05 -1.69
CA ASP A 273 -3.26 -36.74 -0.40
C ASP A 273 -3.40 -35.22 -0.19
N GLY A 274 -2.76 -34.45 -1.06
CA GLY A 274 -2.73 -33.00 -1.02
C GLY A 274 -1.76 -32.48 0.05
N LEU A 275 -1.62 -31.16 0.10
CA LEU A 275 -0.90 -30.45 1.15
C LEU A 275 -1.77 -30.20 2.39
N GLY A 276 -3.08 -30.46 2.32
CA GLY A 276 -4.03 -30.19 3.39
C GLY A 276 -4.40 -28.71 3.53
N ILE A 277 -4.33 -27.95 2.43
CA ILE A 277 -4.63 -26.51 2.34
C ILE A 277 -5.72 -26.22 1.31
#